data_AF-A0A2P4PLV4-F1
#
_entry.id   AF-A0A2P4PLV4-F1
#
_cell.length_a   1.000
_cell.length_b   1.000
_cell.length_c   1.000
_cell.angle_alpha   90.00
_cell.angle_beta   90.00
_cell.angle_gamma   90.00
#
_symmetry.space_group_name_H-M   'P 1'
#
loop_
_entity.id
_entity.type
_entity.pdbx_description
1 polymer ?
#
loop_
_entity_poly.entity_id
_entity_poly.type
_entity_poly.pdbx_seq_one_letter_code
_entity_poly.pdbx_strand_id
1 'polypeptide(L)'
;MQQEKIPTIIIVGAGIGGLSLYHALIKNKDKKVFNVKIYERESSPTDRWQGYHIALSNYGAKSLLNCVPSSIASNLPKAMPNPISDVETHGITITDQIGNVLLAPPTKSFKDVYEIAKISRETQEGVWVFFEDGSQEFCSILVGADGINSPIRKQKLPELQIVNYGITHVSADVSVPKHLMDKVNKIHGNVLIRKTLGTEGDSTLMMTRLIPIKQKQNDEKNEPHYRATLVYSYPSELDNVDVESDKVKVDDNDPASVIEHVKRLIRTLRPDCKLTELLVELWDLAPKTIPNDPINFPFKTYNPVQRRMMRDIDPMSIKSWTEFPILGLGANNAIQDADKLSQALLKYTDNNISFIEEYEKEMLKRTSADVLKSRAATFKTSMPLGPFGPTIWIAKIKNSTKLIGGYNPLDWNGDCWKSTRDSFLFSFADWKNISNTTTKLSYIDDEDYAVYCSNNFGPQMGDFTCKIVNNWEYYGPSYYYTSLEIPEQITIEDYEVFQVIKK
;
A
#
# COMPACT_ATOMS: atom_id res chain seq x y z
N MET A 1 -37.31 -39.92 4.52
CA MET A 1 -36.40 -38.80 4.87
C MET A 1 -35.23 -38.86 3.90
N GLN A 2 -34.97 -37.81 3.12
CA GLN A 2 -33.67 -37.68 2.48
C GLN A 2 -32.66 -37.32 3.56
N GLN A 3 -31.45 -37.87 3.45
CA GLN A 3 -30.34 -37.52 4.31
C GLN A 3 -29.81 -36.16 3.82
N GLU A 4 -29.74 -35.14 4.68
CA GLU A 4 -29.19 -33.84 4.26
C GLU A 4 -27.74 -34.03 3.78
N LYS A 5 -27.52 -33.82 2.48
CA LYS A 5 -26.22 -33.99 1.85
C LYS A 5 -25.34 -32.83 2.30
N ILE A 6 -24.32 -33.11 3.12
CA ILE A 6 -23.41 -32.07 3.62
C ILE A 6 -22.79 -31.33 2.43
N PRO A 7 -23.03 -30.02 2.25
CA PRO A 7 -22.53 -29.26 1.13
C PRO A 7 -21.00 -29.21 1.17
N THR A 8 -20.38 -29.34 -0.01
CA THR A 8 -18.92 -29.34 -0.15
C THR A 8 -18.44 -27.97 -0.60
N ILE A 9 -17.47 -27.40 0.10
CA ILE A 9 -16.81 -26.15 -0.27
C ILE A 9 -15.38 -26.48 -0.70
N ILE A 10 -14.99 -26.10 -1.90
CA ILE A 10 -13.59 -26.10 -2.33
C ILE A 10 -13.06 -24.67 -2.26
N ILE A 11 -11.98 -24.49 -1.51
CA ILE A 11 -11.23 -23.24 -1.44
C ILE A 11 -9.99 -23.38 -2.33
N VAL A 12 -9.70 -22.36 -3.13
CA VAL A 12 -8.55 -22.28 -4.03
C VAL A 12 -7.72 -21.02 -3.68
N GLY A 13 -7.11 -21.03 -2.50
CA GLY A 13 -5.96 -20.16 -2.17
C GLY A 13 -5.63 -20.09 -0.67
N ALA A 14 -4.75 -20.98 -0.18
CA ALA A 14 -4.40 -21.19 1.23
C ALA A 14 -3.29 -20.23 1.68
N GLY A 15 -3.22 -19.07 1.03
CA GLY A 15 -2.75 -17.89 1.71
C GLY A 15 -3.71 -17.46 2.80
N ILE A 16 -3.37 -16.32 3.42
CA ILE A 16 -4.07 -15.77 4.59
C ILE A 16 -5.59 -15.79 4.44
N GLY A 17 -6.11 -15.46 3.25
CA GLY A 17 -7.54 -15.53 2.94
C GLY A 17 -8.14 -16.93 3.06
N GLY A 18 -7.70 -17.90 2.26
CA GLY A 18 -8.29 -19.24 2.26
C GLY A 18 -8.04 -20.03 3.56
N LEU A 19 -6.89 -19.84 4.22
CA LEU A 19 -6.67 -20.42 5.56
C LEU A 19 -7.57 -19.77 6.62
N SER A 20 -7.77 -18.45 6.57
CA SER A 20 -8.73 -17.79 7.47
C SER A 20 -10.15 -18.30 7.22
N LEU A 21 -10.55 -18.48 5.97
CA LEU A 21 -11.89 -18.97 5.61
C LEU A 21 -12.09 -20.42 6.06
N TYR A 22 -11.12 -21.30 5.80
CA TYR A 22 -11.13 -22.67 6.29
C TYR A 22 -11.25 -22.72 7.83
N HIS A 23 -10.42 -21.95 8.54
CA HIS A 23 -10.49 -21.90 9.99
C HIS A 23 -11.83 -21.34 10.50
N ALA A 24 -12.40 -20.35 9.82
CA ALA A 24 -13.71 -19.78 10.16
C ALA A 24 -14.84 -20.80 9.98
N LEU A 25 -14.83 -21.57 8.89
CA LEU A 25 -15.81 -22.63 8.63
C LEU A 25 -15.67 -23.78 9.65
N ILE A 26 -14.45 -24.25 9.91
CA ILE A 26 -14.18 -25.29 10.92
C ILE A 26 -14.53 -24.83 12.34
N LYS A 27 -14.39 -23.52 12.65
CA LYS A 27 -14.77 -22.91 13.93
C LYS A 27 -16.27 -22.82 14.14
N ASN A 28 -17.06 -22.62 13.07
CA ASN A 28 -18.53 -22.46 13.13
C ASN A 28 -19.29 -23.73 12.70
N LYS A 29 -18.62 -24.90 12.70
CA LYS A 29 -19.19 -26.20 12.32
C LYS A 29 -20.37 -26.66 13.18
N ASP A 30 -20.52 -26.08 14.36
CA ASP A 30 -21.64 -26.22 15.30
C ASP A 30 -22.93 -25.56 14.79
N LYS A 31 -22.81 -24.51 13.98
CA LYS A 31 -23.92 -23.75 13.40
C LYS A 31 -24.31 -24.27 12.02
N LYS A 32 -23.32 -24.63 11.19
CA LYS A 32 -23.53 -25.17 9.84
C LYS A 32 -22.37 -26.09 9.46
N VAL A 33 -22.67 -27.33 9.10
CA VAL A 33 -21.67 -28.31 8.70
C VAL A 33 -21.38 -28.18 7.20
N PHE A 34 -20.10 -28.08 6.85
CA PHE A 34 -19.59 -28.12 5.48
C PHE A 34 -18.46 -29.14 5.37
N ASN A 35 -18.38 -29.81 4.21
CA ASN A 35 -17.22 -30.60 3.82
C ASN A 35 -16.22 -29.65 3.13
N VAL A 36 -15.25 -29.12 3.86
CA VAL A 36 -14.34 -28.08 3.34
C VAL A 36 -13.02 -28.71 2.87
N LYS A 37 -12.68 -28.51 1.58
CA LYS A 37 -11.41 -28.92 0.99
C LYS A 37 -10.55 -27.70 0.64
N ILE A 38 -9.25 -27.86 0.82
CA ILE A 38 -8.16 -26.98 0.41
C ILE A 38 -7.22 -27.84 -0.44
N TYR A 39 -6.73 -27.31 -1.57
CA TYR A 39 -5.68 -27.95 -2.37
C TYR A 39 -4.32 -27.31 -2.05
N GLU A 40 -3.46 -27.05 -3.04
CA GLU A 40 -2.04 -26.66 -2.97
C GLU A 40 -1.63 -26.42 -4.46
N ARG A 41 -0.84 -25.42 -4.81
CA ARG A 41 0.01 -25.43 -6.02
C ARG A 41 1.48 -25.68 -5.67
N GLU A 42 1.94 -25.15 -4.54
CA GLU A 42 3.25 -25.44 -3.98
C GLU A 42 3.23 -26.83 -3.31
N SER A 43 4.37 -27.54 -3.28
CA SER A 43 4.42 -28.92 -2.76
C SER A 43 4.60 -28.98 -1.24
N SER A 44 5.11 -27.91 -0.64
CA SER A 44 5.34 -27.75 0.79
C SER A 44 5.17 -26.28 1.21
N PRO A 45 4.76 -26.01 2.48
CA PRO A 45 4.77 -24.66 3.07
C PRO A 45 6.14 -23.94 3.04
N THR A 46 7.22 -24.64 2.67
CA THR A 46 8.56 -24.08 2.48
C THR A 46 8.81 -23.45 1.12
N ASP A 47 8.12 -23.90 0.06
CA ASP A 47 8.52 -23.63 -1.33
C ASP A 47 8.35 -22.15 -1.70
N ARG A 48 7.38 -21.48 -1.06
CA ARG A 48 7.22 -20.02 -1.04
C ARG A 48 7.24 -19.47 0.37
N TRP A 49 8.23 -19.83 1.16
CA TRP A 49 8.45 -19.22 2.46
C TRP A 49 8.95 -17.78 2.32
N GLN A 50 8.04 -16.82 2.11
CA GLN A 50 8.38 -15.40 2.02
C GLN A 50 8.52 -14.81 3.44
N GLY A 51 9.68 -14.23 3.76
CA GLY A 51 9.98 -13.69 5.10
C GLY A 51 9.30 -12.36 5.46
N TYR A 52 8.58 -11.75 4.51
CA TYR A 52 8.36 -10.30 4.44
C TYR A 52 7.54 -9.65 5.56
N HIS A 53 7.99 -8.45 5.93
CA HIS A 53 7.26 -7.37 6.61
C HIS A 53 5.83 -7.13 6.06
N ILE A 54 4.77 -7.48 6.79
CA ILE A 54 3.37 -7.13 6.45
C ILE A 54 2.69 -6.51 7.70
N ALA A 55 1.56 -5.80 7.48
CA ALA A 55 0.86 -4.99 8.47
C ALA A 55 -0.65 -5.34 8.62
N LEU A 56 -1.10 -5.75 9.82
CA LEU A 56 -2.52 -5.89 10.15
C LEU A 56 -3.12 -4.58 10.69
N SER A 57 -4.28 -4.22 10.16
CA SER A 57 -5.13 -3.17 10.68
C SER A 57 -5.93 -3.67 11.90
N ASN A 58 -6.60 -2.75 12.61
CA ASN A 58 -7.57 -3.14 13.65
C ASN A 58 -8.68 -4.05 13.08
N TYR A 59 -9.06 -3.89 11.81
CA TYR A 59 -10.11 -4.71 11.20
C TYR A 59 -9.59 -6.08 10.76
N GLY A 60 -8.40 -6.16 10.15
CA GLY A 60 -7.76 -7.44 9.81
C GLY A 60 -7.45 -8.28 11.04
N ALA A 61 -6.90 -7.68 12.10
CA ALA A 61 -6.67 -8.39 13.37
C ALA A 61 -7.97 -8.86 14.04
N LYS A 62 -9.04 -8.06 14.01
CA LYS A 62 -10.36 -8.46 14.51
C LYS A 62 -10.94 -9.62 13.71
N SER A 63 -10.93 -9.53 12.38
CA SER A 63 -11.44 -10.58 11.50
C SER A 63 -10.61 -11.86 11.57
N LEU A 64 -9.29 -11.78 11.81
CA LEU A 64 -8.45 -12.96 12.07
C LEU A 64 -8.90 -13.69 13.35
N LEU A 65 -9.16 -12.94 14.42
CA LEU A 65 -9.69 -13.49 15.68
C LEU A 65 -11.12 -14.03 15.54
N ASN A 66 -11.94 -13.46 14.66
CA ASN A 66 -13.24 -14.03 14.28
C ASN A 66 -13.06 -15.36 13.55
N CYS A 67 -12.12 -15.45 12.61
CA CYS A 67 -11.85 -16.65 11.83
C CYS A 67 -11.26 -17.79 12.67
N VAL A 68 -10.17 -17.57 13.42
CA VAL A 68 -9.39 -18.68 13.98
C VAL A 68 -9.96 -19.24 15.29
N PRO A 69 -9.93 -20.57 15.53
CA PRO A 69 -10.22 -21.17 16.83
C PRO A 69 -9.30 -20.67 17.95
N SER A 70 -9.77 -20.75 19.21
CA SER A 70 -9.02 -20.27 20.39
C SER A 70 -7.63 -20.90 20.56
N SER A 71 -7.44 -22.14 20.08
CA SER A 71 -6.15 -22.85 20.06
C SER A 71 -5.14 -22.28 19.06
N ILE A 72 -5.60 -21.56 18.04
CA ILE A 72 -4.75 -20.83 17.09
C ILE A 72 -4.60 -19.38 17.55
N ALA A 73 -5.67 -18.75 18.05
CA ALA A 73 -5.64 -17.39 18.62
C ALA A 73 -4.60 -17.26 19.74
N SER A 74 -4.49 -18.25 20.64
CA SER A 74 -3.50 -18.29 21.72
C SER A 74 -2.04 -18.44 21.25
N ASN A 75 -1.82 -18.81 19.98
CA ASN A 75 -0.50 -18.88 19.36
C ASN A 75 -0.14 -17.61 18.55
N LEU A 76 -1.12 -16.75 18.20
CA LEU A 76 -0.84 -15.50 17.48
C LEU A 76 0.20 -14.59 18.17
N PRO A 77 0.23 -14.41 19.52
CA PRO A 77 1.27 -13.63 20.18
C PRO A 77 2.71 -14.17 20.01
N LYS A 78 2.87 -15.44 19.63
CA LYS A 78 4.18 -16.03 19.33
C LYS A 78 4.67 -15.69 17.92
N ALA A 79 3.73 -15.41 17.00
CA ALA A 79 4.01 -14.96 15.63
C ALA A 79 4.04 -13.41 15.51
N MET A 80 3.33 -12.72 16.41
CA MET A 80 3.29 -11.26 16.53
C MET A 80 4.06 -10.81 17.79
N PRO A 81 5.40 -10.72 17.74
CA PRO A 81 6.15 -10.21 18.89
C PRO A 81 5.72 -8.79 19.25
N ASN A 82 5.38 -8.60 20.52
CA ASN A 82 5.16 -7.29 21.15
C ASN A 82 6.41 -6.40 21.03
N PRO A 83 6.28 -5.08 21.18
CA PRO A 83 7.44 -4.20 21.29
C PRO A 83 8.30 -4.65 22.48
N ILE A 84 9.62 -4.58 22.32
CA ILE A 84 10.53 -4.62 23.46
C ILE A 84 10.29 -3.30 24.21
N SER A 85 9.73 -3.40 25.42
CA SER A 85 9.37 -2.25 26.25
C SER A 85 10.55 -1.28 26.36
N ASP A 86 10.25 0.01 26.22
CA ASP A 86 11.22 1.11 26.38
C ASP A 86 12.42 1.05 25.40
N VAL A 87 12.34 0.18 24.38
CA VAL A 87 13.37 -0.02 23.35
C VAL A 87 12.80 0.22 21.95
N GLU A 88 11.87 -0.61 21.44
CA GLU A 88 11.31 -0.45 20.09
C GLU A 88 9.83 -0.03 20.10
N THR A 89 9.46 0.91 19.23
CA THR A 89 8.07 1.37 19.05
C THR A 89 7.42 0.72 17.83
N HIS A 90 6.21 0.18 18.00
CA HIS A 90 5.38 -0.25 16.88
C HIS A 90 4.77 0.95 16.18
N GLY A 91 5.22 1.21 14.94
CA GLY A 91 4.71 2.26 14.07
C GLY A 91 5.64 2.49 12.88
N ILE A 92 5.30 3.51 12.10
CA ILE A 92 6.14 4.08 11.04
C ILE A 92 6.69 5.45 11.43
N THR A 93 7.99 5.65 11.25
CA THR A 93 8.56 7.00 11.06
C THR A 93 8.70 7.23 9.56
N ILE A 94 8.31 8.41 9.07
CA ILE A 94 8.61 8.88 7.72
C ILE A 94 9.57 10.06 7.84
N THR A 95 10.65 10.05 7.07
CA THR A 95 11.61 11.16 6.96
C THR A 95 11.73 11.66 5.52
N ASP A 96 12.27 12.86 5.35
CA ASP A 96 12.71 13.39 4.06
C ASP A 96 14.03 12.73 3.57
N GLN A 97 14.60 13.28 2.51
CA GLN A 97 15.82 12.80 1.85
C GLN A 97 17.12 13.05 2.63
N ILE A 98 17.13 13.89 3.67
CA ILE A 98 18.30 14.16 4.53
C ILE A 98 18.13 13.64 5.96
N GLY A 99 16.92 13.24 6.36
CA GLY A 99 16.60 12.59 7.63
C GLY A 99 15.72 13.40 8.58
N ASN A 100 15.13 14.52 8.16
CA ASN A 100 14.18 15.25 8.99
C ASN A 100 12.87 14.46 9.12
N VAL A 101 12.28 14.42 10.31
CA VAL A 101 11.05 13.66 10.58
C VAL A 101 9.82 14.39 10.03
N LEU A 102 9.13 13.76 9.09
CA LEU A 102 7.86 14.20 8.49
C LEU A 102 6.64 13.57 9.20
N LEU A 103 6.80 12.34 9.71
CA LEU A 103 5.77 11.64 10.50
C LEU A 103 6.45 10.73 11.53
N ALA A 104 5.87 10.64 12.71
CA ALA A 104 6.28 9.70 13.77
C ALA A 104 5.10 8.79 14.20
N PRO A 105 5.36 7.68 14.91
CA PRO A 105 4.31 6.86 15.55
C PRO A 105 3.42 7.69 16.51
N PRO A 106 2.18 7.25 16.83
CA PRO A 106 1.70 5.87 16.81
C PRO A 106 0.92 5.44 15.55
N THR A 107 1.24 4.25 15.02
CA THR A 107 0.62 3.60 13.84
C THR A 107 0.71 2.05 13.96
N LYS A 108 -0.10 1.25 13.25
CA LYS A 108 -0.30 -0.22 13.53
C LYS A 108 0.17 -1.18 12.41
N SER A 109 0.37 -2.48 12.71
CA SER A 109 1.19 -3.46 11.93
C SER A 109 0.80 -4.98 12.12
N PHE A 110 1.60 -5.99 11.64
CA PHE A 110 1.50 -7.52 11.73
C PHE A 110 1.25 -8.38 10.43
N LYS A 111 1.63 -9.69 10.37
CA LYS A 111 2.10 -10.46 9.16
C LYS A 111 1.28 -11.71 8.62
N ASP A 112 1.87 -12.53 7.71
CA ASP A 112 1.23 -13.26 6.53
C ASP A 112 1.63 -14.74 6.18
N VAL A 113 0.99 -15.38 5.14
CA VAL A 113 1.33 -16.67 4.41
C VAL A 113 0.53 -16.93 3.06
N TYR A 114 0.85 -17.97 2.24
CA TYR A 114 0.44 -18.25 0.81
C TYR A 114 0.24 -19.78 0.53
N GLU A 115 -0.36 -20.40 -0.54
CA GLU A 115 -1.19 -20.05 -1.75
C GLU A 115 -2.09 -21.29 -2.22
N ILE A 116 -2.76 -21.39 -3.42
CA ILE A 116 -3.37 -22.64 -4.10
C ILE A 116 -3.48 -22.47 -5.68
N ALA A 117 -4.41 -23.15 -6.40
CA ALA A 117 -4.28 -23.90 -7.67
C ALA A 117 -5.20 -23.44 -8.87
N LYS A 118 -5.71 -24.37 -9.72
CA LYS A 118 -5.85 -24.15 -11.20
C LYS A 118 -7.21 -23.76 -11.84
N ILE A 119 -8.20 -24.65 -12.05
CA ILE A 119 -9.31 -24.44 -13.05
C ILE A 119 -10.70 -24.88 -12.54
N SER A 120 -11.81 -24.35 -13.11
CA SER A 120 -13.18 -24.76 -12.78
C SER A 120 -14.21 -24.71 -13.94
N ARG A 121 -15.40 -25.31 -13.73
CA ARG A 121 -16.60 -25.29 -14.61
C ARG A 121 -17.89 -25.46 -13.80
N GLU A 122 -18.90 -24.63 -14.02
CA GLU A 122 -20.16 -24.62 -13.26
C GLU A 122 -21.28 -25.46 -13.92
N THR A 123 -22.24 -25.94 -13.12
CA THR A 123 -23.48 -26.61 -13.53
C THR A 123 -24.64 -26.17 -12.62
N GLN A 124 -25.89 -26.54 -12.95
CA GLN A 124 -27.06 -26.28 -12.09
C GLN A 124 -27.02 -27.02 -10.73
N GLU A 125 -26.13 -27.98 -10.54
CA GLU A 125 -26.02 -28.78 -9.31
C GLU A 125 -24.80 -28.40 -8.44
N GLY A 126 -23.90 -27.56 -8.95
CA GLY A 126 -22.64 -27.20 -8.29
C GLY A 126 -21.51 -26.91 -9.28
N VAL A 127 -20.26 -27.06 -8.83
CA VAL A 127 -19.05 -26.68 -9.57
C VAL A 127 -18.09 -27.86 -9.65
N TRP A 128 -17.59 -28.14 -10.86
CA TRP A 128 -16.44 -29.02 -11.10
C TRP A 128 -15.14 -28.21 -11.07
N VAL A 129 -14.14 -28.74 -10.38
CA VAL A 129 -12.78 -28.17 -10.25
C VAL A 129 -11.81 -29.11 -10.94
N PHE A 130 -10.85 -28.57 -11.69
CA PHE A 130 -9.86 -29.33 -12.47
C PHE A 130 -8.45 -28.88 -12.10
N PHE A 131 -7.53 -29.84 -11.96
CA PHE A 131 -6.18 -29.61 -11.44
C PHE A 131 -5.07 -29.84 -12.47
N GLU A 132 -3.84 -29.49 -12.09
CA GLU A 132 -2.61 -29.63 -12.91
C GLU A 132 -2.39 -31.06 -13.43
N ASP A 133 -2.71 -32.06 -12.60
CA ASP A 133 -2.48 -33.48 -12.80
C ASP A 133 -3.58 -34.19 -13.61
N GLY A 134 -4.60 -33.46 -14.06
CA GLY A 134 -5.77 -34.00 -14.74
C GLY A 134 -6.84 -34.60 -13.82
N SER A 135 -6.67 -34.51 -12.49
CA SER A 135 -7.73 -34.87 -11.55
C SER A 135 -8.86 -33.83 -11.56
N GLN A 136 -10.06 -34.26 -11.13
CA GLN A 136 -11.24 -33.40 -11.03
C GLN A 136 -12.04 -33.71 -9.76
N GLU A 137 -12.64 -32.68 -9.17
CA GLU A 137 -13.43 -32.73 -7.93
C GLU A 137 -14.72 -31.92 -8.07
N PHE A 138 -15.71 -32.19 -7.23
CA PHE A 138 -17.02 -31.54 -7.29
C PHE A 138 -17.41 -30.91 -5.94
N CYS A 139 -17.95 -29.69 -6.00
CA CYS A 139 -18.36 -28.92 -4.82
C CYS A 139 -19.67 -28.16 -5.03
N SER A 140 -20.39 -27.92 -3.94
CA SER A 140 -21.54 -27.01 -3.91
C SER A 140 -21.11 -25.55 -4.09
N ILE A 141 -19.93 -25.18 -3.57
CA ILE A 141 -19.38 -23.82 -3.64
C ILE A 141 -17.87 -23.90 -3.90
N LEU A 142 -17.39 -23.07 -4.82
CA LEU A 142 -15.98 -22.84 -5.08
C LEU A 142 -15.61 -21.42 -4.64
N VAL A 143 -14.44 -21.21 -4.02
CA VAL A 143 -13.97 -19.89 -3.58
C VAL A 143 -12.57 -19.59 -4.12
N GLY A 144 -12.44 -18.48 -4.86
CA GLY A 144 -11.16 -18.01 -5.41
C GLY A 144 -10.36 -17.19 -4.38
N ALA A 145 -9.17 -17.67 -4.02
CA ALA A 145 -8.24 -17.00 -3.11
C ALA A 145 -6.78 -17.06 -3.64
N ASP A 146 -6.62 -17.42 -4.91
CA ASP A 146 -5.43 -17.76 -5.70
C ASP A 146 -4.61 -16.52 -6.13
N GLY A 147 -4.63 -15.50 -5.28
CA GLY A 147 -3.78 -14.30 -5.36
C GLY A 147 -4.01 -13.42 -6.59
N ILE A 148 -3.07 -12.49 -6.82
CA ILE A 148 -3.20 -11.49 -7.89
C ILE A 148 -3.27 -12.12 -9.29
N ASN A 149 -2.69 -13.31 -9.50
CA ASN A 149 -2.67 -13.99 -10.81
C ASN A 149 -3.82 -14.98 -11.06
N SER A 150 -4.71 -15.17 -10.07
CA SER A 150 -5.88 -16.06 -10.03
C SER A 150 -6.42 -16.51 -11.40
N PRO A 151 -6.19 -17.77 -11.82
CA PRO A 151 -6.88 -18.35 -12.97
C PRO A 151 -8.40 -18.41 -12.80
N ILE A 152 -8.94 -18.59 -11.59
CA ILE A 152 -10.40 -18.58 -11.37
C ILE A 152 -10.99 -17.22 -11.70
N ARG A 153 -10.37 -16.13 -11.22
CA ARG A 153 -10.80 -14.76 -11.55
C ARG A 153 -10.72 -14.48 -13.05
N LYS A 154 -9.71 -15.01 -13.75
CA LYS A 154 -9.60 -14.89 -15.22
C LYS A 154 -10.71 -15.63 -15.97
N GLN A 155 -11.25 -16.71 -15.41
CA GLN A 155 -12.38 -17.45 -16.00
C GLN A 155 -13.71 -16.70 -15.80
N LYS A 156 -13.91 -16.08 -14.64
CA LYS A 156 -15.15 -15.35 -14.30
C LYS A 156 -15.18 -13.90 -14.80
N LEU A 157 -14.07 -13.18 -14.64
CA LEU A 157 -13.93 -11.75 -14.93
C LEU A 157 -12.80 -11.55 -15.96
N PRO A 158 -12.91 -12.08 -17.20
CA PRO A 158 -11.85 -12.02 -18.21
C PRO A 158 -11.54 -10.58 -18.68
N GLU A 159 -12.49 -9.64 -18.56
CA GLU A 159 -12.26 -8.21 -18.84
C GLU A 159 -11.43 -7.51 -17.75
N LEU A 160 -11.36 -8.07 -16.53
CA LEU A 160 -10.79 -7.40 -15.36
C LEU A 160 -9.26 -7.41 -15.38
N GLN A 161 -8.68 -6.25 -15.65
CA GLN A 161 -7.26 -6.09 -15.90
C GLN A 161 -6.41 -6.09 -14.62
N ILE A 162 -5.19 -6.64 -14.74
CA ILE A 162 -4.08 -6.39 -13.81
C ILE A 162 -3.24 -5.29 -14.46
N VAL A 163 -3.04 -4.16 -13.78
CA VAL A 163 -2.30 -3.03 -14.34
C VAL A 163 -0.96 -2.83 -13.64
N ASN A 164 0.08 -2.49 -14.42
CA ASN A 164 1.34 -1.98 -13.91
C ASN A 164 1.22 -0.46 -13.85
N TYR A 165 1.27 0.15 -12.66
CA TYR A 165 1.07 1.61 -12.50
C TYR A 165 2.39 2.41 -12.44
N GLY A 166 3.40 1.98 -13.21
CA GLY A 166 4.62 2.75 -13.47
C GLY A 166 5.62 2.88 -12.30
N ILE A 167 5.44 2.15 -11.20
CA ILE A 167 6.38 2.11 -10.07
C ILE A 167 7.09 0.76 -10.01
N THR A 168 8.41 0.77 -9.92
CA THR A 168 9.26 -0.40 -9.68
C THR A 168 9.61 -0.48 -8.19
N HIS A 169 9.68 -1.70 -7.64
CA HIS A 169 10.28 -1.94 -6.33
C HIS A 169 11.32 -3.08 -6.37
N VAL A 170 12.37 -2.93 -5.57
CA VAL A 170 13.40 -3.95 -5.28
C VAL A 170 13.35 -4.25 -3.78
N SER A 171 13.47 -5.51 -3.37
CA SER A 171 13.43 -5.91 -1.96
C SER A 171 14.50 -6.93 -1.59
N ALA A 172 15.06 -6.80 -0.40
CA ALA A 172 16.08 -7.68 0.17
C ALA A 172 15.88 -7.86 1.68
N ASP A 173 16.06 -9.07 2.20
CA ASP A 173 16.19 -9.31 3.64
C ASP A 173 17.68 -9.32 4.00
N VAL A 174 18.09 -8.48 4.97
CA VAL A 174 19.50 -8.20 5.32
C VAL A 174 19.75 -8.31 6.81
N SER A 175 20.99 -8.69 7.19
CA SER A 175 21.39 -8.86 8.59
C SER A 175 22.22 -7.66 9.04
N VAL A 176 21.59 -6.74 9.77
CA VAL A 176 22.17 -5.45 10.14
C VAL A 176 22.97 -5.60 11.45
N PRO A 177 24.29 -5.34 11.47
CA PRO A 177 25.08 -5.32 12.70
C PRO A 177 24.65 -4.19 13.63
N LYS A 178 24.86 -4.34 14.95
CA LYS A 178 24.40 -3.38 15.96
C LYS A 178 24.90 -1.97 15.68
N HIS A 179 26.17 -1.78 15.36
CA HIS A 179 26.72 -0.44 15.13
C HIS A 179 26.04 0.28 13.96
N LEU A 180 25.57 -0.46 12.94
CA LEU A 180 24.84 0.09 11.80
C LEU A 180 23.37 0.37 12.17
N MET A 181 22.72 -0.52 12.92
CA MET A 181 21.39 -0.29 13.46
C MET A 181 21.35 0.93 14.40
N ASP A 182 22.43 1.16 15.17
CA ASP A 182 22.60 2.36 15.99
C ASP A 182 22.73 3.65 15.14
N LYS A 183 23.28 3.60 13.91
CA LYS A 183 23.22 4.73 12.95
C LYS A 183 21.76 4.95 12.49
N VAL A 184 21.07 3.89 12.08
CA VAL A 184 19.69 3.94 11.57
C VAL A 184 18.72 4.50 12.61
N ASN A 185 18.86 4.09 13.87
CA ASN A 185 18.02 4.54 14.99
C ASN A 185 18.24 6.01 15.38
N LYS A 186 19.43 6.58 15.11
CA LYS A 186 19.71 8.00 15.37
C LYS A 186 19.01 8.95 14.39
N ILE A 187 18.65 8.48 13.21
CA ILE A 187 17.94 9.28 12.20
C ILE A 187 16.42 9.10 12.34
N HIS A 188 15.93 7.86 12.31
CA HIS A 188 14.49 7.58 12.18
C HIS A 188 13.80 7.28 13.52
N GLY A 189 14.54 7.34 14.63
CA GLY A 189 14.11 6.74 15.89
C GLY A 189 14.09 5.20 15.86
N ASN A 190 13.75 4.61 17.01
CA ASN A 190 13.73 3.16 17.18
C ASN A 190 12.33 2.58 16.93
N VAL A 191 12.00 2.41 15.65
CA VAL A 191 10.65 2.04 15.19
C VAL A 191 10.65 0.79 14.32
N LEU A 192 9.52 0.07 14.29
CA LEU A 192 9.34 -1.12 13.44
C LEU A 192 9.50 -0.81 11.94
N ILE A 193 8.93 0.29 11.45
CA ILE A 193 8.94 0.69 10.04
C ILE A 193 9.57 2.07 9.91
N ARG A 194 10.50 2.23 8.97
CA ARG A 194 11.11 3.51 8.59
C ARG A 194 10.87 3.73 7.10
N LYS A 195 10.39 4.89 6.68
CA LYS A 195 10.34 5.28 5.25
C LYS A 195 11.13 6.57 5.05
N THR A 196 12.01 6.60 4.06
CA THR A 196 12.62 7.84 3.55
C THR A 196 11.92 8.21 2.26
N LEU A 197 11.52 9.47 2.10
CA LEU A 197 11.08 10.03 0.83
C LEU A 197 12.28 10.67 0.12
N GLY A 198 12.26 10.72 -1.21
CA GLY A 198 13.25 11.35 -2.06
C GLY A 198 12.61 12.43 -2.93
N THR A 199 13.41 13.36 -3.46
CA THR A 199 12.88 14.43 -4.32
C THR A 199 12.51 13.93 -5.70
N GLU A 200 13.10 12.84 -6.19
CA GLU A 200 12.82 12.32 -7.54
C GLU A 200 11.77 11.19 -7.54
N GLY A 201 10.88 11.17 -6.55
CA GLY A 201 9.84 10.14 -6.40
C GLY A 201 10.34 8.78 -5.90
N ASP A 202 11.64 8.65 -5.61
CA ASP A 202 12.20 7.45 -5.00
C ASP A 202 11.91 7.40 -3.49
N SER A 203 11.83 6.19 -2.93
CA SER A 203 11.69 6.00 -1.49
C SER A 203 12.30 4.69 -1.01
N THR A 204 12.92 4.72 0.18
CA THR A 204 13.31 3.49 0.89
C THR A 204 12.32 3.19 1.99
N LEU A 205 11.96 1.93 2.17
CA LEU A 205 11.23 1.39 3.30
C LEU A 205 12.08 0.33 3.99
N MET A 206 12.25 0.43 5.31
CA MET A 206 13.03 -0.50 6.12
C MET A 206 12.18 -1.02 7.28
N MET A 207 11.95 -2.33 7.32
CA MET A 207 11.12 -3.01 8.33
C MET A 207 11.98 -3.91 9.22
N THR A 208 12.01 -3.68 10.54
CA THR A 208 13.00 -4.29 11.46
C THR A 208 12.39 -4.82 12.74
N ARG A 209 13.03 -5.83 13.34
CA ARG A 209 12.87 -6.13 14.77
C ARG A 209 14.20 -6.00 15.49
N LEU A 210 14.20 -5.36 16.66
CA LEU A 210 15.37 -5.32 17.57
C LEU A 210 15.50 -6.58 18.43
N ILE A 211 15.06 -7.73 17.91
CA ILE A 211 15.34 -9.04 18.48
C ILE A 211 16.62 -9.55 17.81
N PRO A 212 17.74 -9.71 18.55
CA PRO A 212 18.99 -10.18 17.96
C PRO A 212 18.87 -11.59 17.37
N ILE A 213 19.53 -11.83 16.26
CA ILE A 213 19.65 -13.15 15.62
C ILE A 213 21.10 -13.65 15.74
N LYS A 214 21.26 -14.96 15.99
CA LYS A 214 22.58 -15.60 15.99
C LYS A 214 23.02 -15.84 14.54
N GLN A 215 24.12 -15.23 14.12
CA GLN A 215 24.82 -15.67 12.91
C GLN A 215 25.64 -16.94 13.21
N LYS A 216 25.93 -17.72 12.16
CA LYS A 216 26.82 -18.91 12.20
C LYS A 216 28.17 -18.69 11.49
N GLN A 217 28.31 -17.60 10.74
CA GLN A 217 29.46 -17.30 9.89
C GLN A 217 30.11 -16.00 10.35
N ASN A 218 31.43 -16.03 10.52
CA ASN A 218 32.36 -14.90 10.66
C ASN A 218 31.88 -13.65 11.44
N ASP A 219 31.35 -13.85 12.65
CA ASP A 219 31.11 -12.73 13.58
C ASP A 219 32.43 -12.33 14.28
N GLU A 220 33.39 -11.79 13.51
CA GLU A 220 34.74 -11.40 13.97
C GLU A 220 34.72 -10.38 15.12
N LYS A 221 33.61 -9.66 15.27
CA LYS A 221 33.37 -8.64 16.31
C LYS A 221 32.43 -9.11 17.43
N ASN A 222 31.82 -10.29 17.27
CA ASN A 222 30.87 -10.90 18.21
C ASN A 222 29.72 -9.93 18.57
N GLU A 223 29.20 -9.19 17.59
CA GLU A 223 28.22 -8.11 17.83
C GLU A 223 26.77 -8.52 17.51
N PRO A 224 25.76 -8.03 18.26
CA PRO A 224 24.37 -8.37 18.00
C PRO A 224 23.91 -7.97 16.59
N HIS A 225 23.41 -8.93 15.81
CA HIS A 225 22.85 -8.67 14.49
C HIS A 225 21.32 -8.68 14.53
N TYR A 226 20.69 -7.85 13.69
CA TYR A 226 19.23 -7.68 13.61
C TYR A 226 18.69 -8.04 12.22
N ARG A 227 17.43 -8.46 12.16
CA ARG A 227 16.73 -8.73 10.90
C ARG A 227 16.07 -7.47 10.37
N ALA A 228 16.38 -7.09 9.14
CA ALA A 228 15.70 -6.03 8.40
C ALA A 228 15.23 -6.54 7.03
N THR A 229 14.03 -6.13 6.61
CA THR A 229 13.62 -6.13 5.21
C THR A 229 13.84 -4.73 4.65
N LEU A 230 14.69 -4.58 3.64
CA LEU A 230 14.80 -3.37 2.82
C LEU A 230 13.86 -3.47 1.63
N VAL A 231 13.24 -2.35 1.26
CA VAL A 231 12.55 -2.16 -0.02
C VAL A 231 12.92 -0.79 -0.56
N TYR A 232 13.37 -0.72 -1.81
CA TYR A 232 13.56 0.52 -2.55
C TYR A 232 12.49 0.61 -3.64
N SER A 233 11.78 1.73 -3.75
CA SER A 233 10.69 1.93 -4.71
C SER A 233 10.88 3.24 -5.45
N TYR A 234 10.70 3.23 -6.76
CA TYR A 234 11.01 4.37 -7.64
C TYR A 234 10.18 4.31 -8.94
N PRO A 235 9.94 5.44 -9.63
CA PRO A 235 9.28 5.47 -10.93
C PRO A 235 10.04 4.62 -11.97
N SER A 236 9.36 3.69 -12.64
CA SER A 236 9.97 2.74 -13.58
C SER A 236 10.66 3.41 -14.78
N GLU A 237 10.33 4.66 -15.09
CA GLU A 237 11.01 5.46 -16.10
C GLU A 237 12.49 5.75 -15.75
N LEU A 238 12.84 5.81 -14.45
CA LEU A 238 14.21 6.04 -13.99
C LEU A 238 15.18 4.87 -14.28
N ASP A 239 14.68 3.70 -14.69
CA ASP A 239 15.52 2.64 -15.27
C ASP A 239 16.18 3.06 -16.60
N ASN A 240 15.75 4.18 -17.21
CA ASN A 240 16.21 4.66 -18.53
C ASN A 240 17.00 5.98 -18.49
N VAL A 241 17.22 6.60 -17.32
CA VAL A 241 17.72 8.00 -17.24
C VAL A 241 19.15 8.17 -17.74
N ASP A 242 20.03 7.18 -17.56
CA ASP A 242 21.43 7.24 -18.02
C ASP A 242 21.58 6.67 -19.44
N VAL A 243 21.18 7.43 -20.47
CA VAL A 243 21.29 7.00 -21.89
C VAL A 243 22.70 7.23 -22.46
N GLU A 244 23.49 8.15 -21.89
CA GLU A 244 24.75 8.65 -22.47
C GLU A 244 26.05 8.04 -21.89
N SER A 245 25.97 7.02 -21.03
CA SER A 245 27.16 6.28 -20.56
C SER A 245 27.00 4.76 -20.65
N ASP A 246 28.11 4.04 -20.75
CA ASP A 246 28.12 2.63 -21.16
C ASP A 246 27.35 1.70 -20.19
N LYS A 247 26.51 0.86 -20.79
CA LYS A 247 25.38 0.21 -20.12
C LYS A 247 25.81 -0.91 -19.19
N VAL A 248 25.65 -0.70 -17.87
CA VAL A 248 25.26 -1.81 -16.99
C VAL A 248 23.77 -2.07 -17.20
N LYS A 249 23.44 -2.94 -18.16
CA LYS A 249 22.08 -3.46 -18.29
C LYS A 249 21.75 -4.26 -17.04
N VAL A 250 20.76 -3.80 -16.27
CA VAL A 250 20.29 -4.49 -15.06
C VAL A 250 19.70 -5.86 -15.45
N ASP A 251 20.24 -6.93 -14.88
CA ASP A 251 19.74 -8.30 -15.04
C ASP A 251 19.04 -8.74 -13.76
N ASP A 252 17.72 -8.93 -13.83
CA ASP A 252 16.89 -9.36 -12.70
C ASP A 252 17.10 -10.82 -12.28
N ASN A 253 17.97 -11.55 -12.98
CA ASN A 253 18.46 -12.88 -12.58
C ASN A 253 19.78 -12.81 -11.79
N ASP A 254 20.46 -11.65 -11.78
CA ASP A 254 21.66 -11.40 -10.98
C ASP A 254 21.37 -10.40 -9.83
N PRO A 255 21.28 -10.89 -8.58
CA PRO A 255 21.12 -10.02 -7.42
C PRO A 255 22.22 -8.93 -7.31
N ALA A 256 23.45 -9.19 -7.77
CA ALA A 256 24.52 -8.19 -7.72
C ALA A 256 24.24 -7.00 -8.65
N SER A 257 23.90 -7.25 -9.91
CA SER A 257 23.46 -6.25 -10.89
C SER A 257 22.34 -5.36 -10.34
N VAL A 258 21.34 -5.96 -9.70
CA VAL A 258 20.18 -5.24 -9.14
C VAL A 258 20.57 -4.42 -7.89
N ILE A 259 21.44 -4.94 -7.01
CA ILE A 259 21.91 -4.22 -5.82
C ILE A 259 22.74 -2.99 -6.21
N GLU A 260 23.66 -3.11 -7.17
CA GLU A 260 24.47 -1.97 -7.62
C GLU A 260 23.62 -0.94 -8.40
N HIS A 261 22.57 -1.36 -9.11
CA HIS A 261 21.59 -0.44 -9.70
C HIS A 261 20.84 0.38 -8.63
N VAL A 262 20.37 -0.25 -7.56
CA VAL A 262 19.73 0.46 -6.44
C VAL A 262 20.71 1.42 -5.76
N LYS A 263 21.96 1.00 -5.53
CA LYS A 263 23.02 1.87 -4.97
C LYS A 263 23.37 3.05 -5.89
N ARG A 264 23.31 2.87 -7.22
CA ARG A 264 23.43 3.98 -8.19
C ARG A 264 22.27 4.95 -8.04
N LEU A 265 21.02 4.48 -8.14
CA LEU A 265 19.84 5.35 -8.01
C LEU A 265 19.83 6.13 -6.68
N ILE A 266 20.17 5.49 -5.56
CA ILE A 266 20.28 6.16 -4.26
C ILE A 266 21.30 7.30 -4.28
N ARG A 267 22.46 7.14 -4.95
CA ARG A 267 23.48 8.19 -5.07
C ARG A 267 23.14 9.28 -6.09
N THR A 268 22.39 8.95 -7.14
CA THR A 268 22.01 9.91 -8.19
C THR A 268 20.81 10.78 -7.77
N LEU A 269 19.84 10.21 -7.06
CA LEU A 269 18.55 10.83 -6.76
C LEU A 269 18.47 11.48 -5.36
N ARG A 270 19.53 11.40 -4.54
CA ARG A 270 19.55 11.93 -3.17
C ARG A 270 20.79 12.78 -2.92
N PRO A 271 20.69 13.83 -2.09
CA PRO A 271 21.82 14.69 -1.76
C PRO A 271 22.93 13.92 -1.03
N ASP A 272 24.18 14.33 -1.23
CA ASP A 272 25.31 13.84 -0.45
C ASP A 272 25.10 14.18 1.03
N CYS A 273 24.83 13.15 1.83
CA CYS A 273 24.53 13.27 3.25
C CYS A 273 24.68 11.93 3.98
N LYS A 274 24.69 12.00 5.31
CA LYS A 274 24.78 10.83 6.20
C LYS A 274 23.65 9.81 6.02
N LEU A 275 22.49 10.21 5.48
CA LEU A 275 21.40 9.28 5.19
C LEU A 275 21.67 8.51 3.89
N THR A 276 22.09 9.19 2.82
CA THR A 276 22.42 8.56 1.52
C THR A 276 23.50 7.51 1.68
N GLU A 277 24.61 7.83 2.36
CA GLU A 277 25.68 6.85 2.62
C GLU A 277 25.20 5.69 3.51
N LEU A 278 24.36 5.95 4.52
CA LEU A 278 23.77 4.91 5.36
C LEU A 278 22.84 3.97 4.57
N LEU A 279 22.08 4.49 3.60
CA LEU A 279 21.23 3.68 2.73
C LEU A 279 22.09 2.79 1.82
N VAL A 280 23.22 3.29 1.31
CA VAL A 280 24.20 2.50 0.54
C VAL A 280 24.86 1.43 1.41
N GLU A 281 25.33 1.76 2.62
CA GLU A 281 25.88 0.80 3.59
C GLU A 281 24.89 -0.35 3.88
N LEU A 282 23.59 -0.06 3.99
CA LEU A 282 22.54 -1.07 4.18
C LEU A 282 22.35 -1.98 2.96
N TRP A 283 22.44 -1.45 1.73
CA TRP A 283 22.30 -2.25 0.51
C TRP A 283 23.53 -3.13 0.22
N ASP A 284 24.72 -2.78 0.69
CA ASP A 284 25.88 -3.68 0.61
C ASP A 284 25.78 -4.93 1.53
N LEU A 285 24.82 -4.96 2.47
CA LEU A 285 24.46 -6.16 3.24
C LEU A 285 23.49 -7.10 2.49
N ALA A 286 23.01 -6.73 1.30
CA ALA A 286 22.09 -7.55 0.53
C ALA A 286 22.81 -8.74 -0.15
N PRO A 287 22.23 -9.95 -0.19
CA PRO A 287 22.93 -11.12 -0.72
C PRO A 287 23.07 -11.03 -2.24
N LYS A 288 24.31 -10.80 -2.69
CA LYS A 288 24.70 -10.65 -4.12
C LYS A 288 24.65 -11.96 -4.92
N THR A 289 24.37 -13.09 -4.26
CA THR A 289 24.12 -14.40 -4.89
C THR A 289 22.92 -15.08 -4.21
N ILE A 290 22.28 -16.01 -4.92
CA ILE A 290 21.26 -16.89 -4.34
C ILE A 290 21.95 -17.81 -3.30
N PRO A 291 21.51 -17.83 -2.03
CA PRO A 291 22.15 -18.69 -1.02
C PRO A 291 21.91 -20.17 -1.33
N ASN A 292 22.99 -20.91 -1.62
CA ASN A 292 22.96 -22.35 -1.91
C ASN A 292 22.47 -23.22 -0.72
N ASP A 293 22.37 -22.66 0.49
CA ASP A 293 21.86 -23.35 1.67
C ASP A 293 21.05 -22.41 2.61
N PRO A 294 19.70 -22.53 2.67
CA PRO A 294 18.86 -21.75 3.55
C PRO A 294 18.94 -22.14 5.05
N ILE A 295 19.70 -23.19 5.41
CA ILE A 295 19.97 -23.59 6.80
C ILE A 295 21.11 -22.78 7.43
N ASN A 296 21.98 -22.19 6.60
CA ASN A 296 23.12 -21.37 7.02
C ASN A 296 22.94 -19.87 6.72
N PHE A 297 21.99 -19.49 5.86
CA PHE A 297 21.54 -18.10 5.73
C PHE A 297 20.83 -17.63 7.03
N PRO A 298 21.05 -16.41 7.56
CA PRO A 298 20.42 -15.93 8.81
C PRO A 298 18.88 -15.79 8.75
N PHE A 299 18.31 -15.97 7.55
CA PHE A 299 16.88 -16.00 7.28
C PHE A 299 16.52 -17.37 6.73
N LYS A 300 15.44 -18.00 7.24
CA LYS A 300 14.95 -19.30 6.73
C LYS A 300 14.29 -19.21 5.34
N THR A 301 14.48 -18.06 4.69
CA THR A 301 13.65 -17.49 3.63
C THR A 301 14.54 -16.61 2.79
N TYR A 302 14.63 -16.87 1.49
CA TYR A 302 15.31 -15.97 0.55
C TYR A 302 14.39 -15.72 -0.63
N ASN A 303 14.10 -14.45 -0.89
CA ASN A 303 13.56 -14.01 -2.16
C ASN A 303 14.72 -13.36 -2.93
N PRO A 304 14.98 -13.73 -4.21
CA PRO A 304 15.96 -13.05 -5.04
C PRO A 304 15.76 -11.53 -5.05
N VAL A 305 16.88 -10.80 -4.99
CA VAL A 305 16.89 -9.35 -5.15
C VAL A 305 16.76 -9.05 -6.64
N GLN A 306 15.57 -8.62 -7.05
CA GLN A 306 15.19 -8.33 -8.43
C GLN A 306 14.24 -7.13 -8.44
N ARG A 307 14.18 -6.42 -9.57
CA ARG A 307 13.11 -5.44 -9.79
C ARG A 307 11.78 -6.16 -9.98
N ARG A 308 10.72 -5.55 -9.46
CA ARG A 308 9.34 -5.99 -9.58
C ARG A 308 8.49 -4.76 -9.85
N MET A 309 7.76 -4.71 -10.96
CA MET A 309 6.77 -3.65 -11.17
C MET A 309 5.60 -3.85 -10.19
N MET A 310 5.21 -2.78 -9.51
CA MET A 310 4.01 -2.76 -8.67
C MET A 310 2.77 -2.98 -9.53
N ARG A 311 1.86 -3.82 -9.03
CA ARG A 311 0.64 -4.25 -9.73
C ARG A 311 -0.54 -4.32 -8.78
N ASP A 312 -1.69 -3.93 -9.29
CA ASP A 312 -2.98 -4.16 -8.67
C ASP A 312 -4.01 -4.60 -9.75
N ILE A 313 -5.24 -4.87 -9.31
CA ILE A 313 -6.40 -5.00 -10.20
C ILE A 313 -6.92 -3.61 -10.50
N ASP A 314 -7.33 -3.33 -11.73
CA ASP A 314 -8.10 -2.12 -12.00
C ASP A 314 -9.62 -2.35 -11.89
N PRO A 315 -10.29 -1.85 -10.82
CA PRO A 315 -11.73 -2.06 -10.64
C PRO A 315 -12.60 -1.29 -11.64
N MET A 316 -12.02 -0.36 -12.40
CA MET A 316 -12.70 0.41 -13.45
C MET A 316 -12.65 -0.27 -14.83
N SER A 317 -11.83 -1.33 -14.99
CA SER A 317 -11.62 -1.99 -16.28
C SER A 317 -12.77 -2.88 -16.75
N ILE A 318 -13.75 -3.19 -15.88
CA ILE A 318 -14.91 -4.03 -16.17
C ILE A 318 -16.22 -3.22 -16.14
N LYS A 319 -17.13 -3.48 -17.09
CA LYS A 319 -18.41 -2.76 -17.20
C LYS A 319 -19.46 -3.20 -16.18
N SER A 320 -19.39 -4.46 -15.75
CA SER A 320 -20.31 -5.08 -14.80
C SER A 320 -19.63 -6.27 -14.13
N TRP A 321 -19.65 -6.31 -12.79
CA TRP A 321 -19.14 -7.43 -12.03
C TRP A 321 -20.10 -8.64 -12.14
N THR A 322 -19.55 -9.82 -12.39
CA THR A 322 -20.31 -11.09 -12.43
C THR A 322 -20.21 -11.83 -11.09
N GLU A 323 -21.25 -12.57 -10.74
CA GLU A 323 -21.36 -13.38 -9.51
C GLU A 323 -20.24 -14.43 -9.39
N PHE A 324 -19.33 -14.23 -8.43
CA PHE A 324 -18.42 -15.25 -7.90
C PHE A 324 -17.64 -14.80 -6.63
N PRO A 325 -17.52 -15.63 -5.58
CA PRO A 325 -16.80 -15.26 -4.36
C PRO A 325 -15.28 -15.31 -4.55
N ILE A 326 -14.68 -14.12 -4.61
CA ILE A 326 -13.24 -13.88 -4.74
C ILE A 326 -12.76 -13.06 -3.54
N LEU A 327 -11.68 -13.47 -2.88
CA LEU A 327 -11.11 -12.71 -1.77
C LEU A 327 -10.29 -11.50 -2.27
N GLY A 328 -10.40 -10.36 -1.58
CA GLY A 328 -9.79 -9.10 -1.99
C GLY A 328 -8.25 -9.06 -1.87
N LEU A 329 -7.64 -8.12 -2.59
CA LEU A 329 -6.19 -7.93 -2.56
C LEU A 329 -5.72 -7.25 -1.28
N GLY A 330 -4.56 -7.69 -0.78
CA GLY A 330 -3.96 -7.26 0.47
C GLY A 330 -4.46 -8.07 1.67
N ALA A 331 -3.55 -8.50 2.54
CA ALA A 331 -3.82 -9.45 3.62
C ALA A 331 -5.03 -9.10 4.50
N ASN A 332 -5.16 -7.83 4.90
CA ASN A 332 -6.28 -7.37 5.72
C ASN A 332 -7.64 -7.57 5.06
N ASN A 333 -7.73 -7.35 3.75
CA ASN A 333 -8.96 -7.56 2.99
C ASN A 333 -9.21 -9.05 2.83
N ALA A 334 -8.22 -9.85 2.43
CA ALA A 334 -8.34 -11.30 2.35
C ALA A 334 -8.82 -11.96 3.68
N ILE A 335 -8.34 -11.48 4.84
CA ILE A 335 -8.83 -11.92 6.17
C ILE A 335 -10.27 -11.43 6.43
N GLN A 336 -10.59 -10.18 6.14
CA GLN A 336 -11.92 -9.63 6.36
C GLN A 336 -12.97 -10.25 5.43
N ASP A 337 -12.56 -10.63 4.23
CA ASP A 337 -13.36 -11.34 3.24
C ASP A 337 -13.63 -12.78 3.69
N ALA A 338 -12.62 -13.47 4.22
CA ALA A 338 -12.79 -14.77 4.86
C ALA A 338 -13.78 -14.73 6.05
N ASP A 339 -13.66 -13.72 6.91
CA ASP A 339 -14.58 -13.49 8.04
C ASP A 339 -16.01 -13.26 7.54
N LYS A 340 -16.22 -12.26 6.66
CA LYS A 340 -17.56 -11.93 6.13
C LYS A 340 -18.19 -13.09 5.35
N LEU A 341 -17.44 -13.74 4.46
CA LEU A 341 -17.92 -14.89 3.69
C LEU A 341 -18.28 -16.06 4.61
N SER A 342 -17.52 -16.30 5.67
CA SER A 342 -17.87 -17.35 6.64
C SER A 342 -19.18 -17.08 7.38
N GLN A 343 -19.49 -15.83 7.72
CA GLN A 343 -20.78 -15.46 8.32
C GLN A 343 -21.92 -15.56 7.31
N ALA A 344 -21.69 -15.15 6.06
CA ALA A 344 -22.67 -15.24 4.98
C ALA A 344 -23.03 -16.71 4.71
N LEU A 345 -22.03 -17.60 4.63
CA LEU A 345 -22.20 -19.04 4.40
C LEU A 345 -23.06 -19.75 5.46
N LEU A 346 -23.19 -19.22 6.68
CA LEU A 346 -24.13 -19.76 7.67
C LEU A 346 -25.60 -19.72 7.20
N LYS A 347 -25.93 -18.85 6.23
CA LYS A 347 -27.25 -18.75 5.59
C LYS A 347 -27.50 -19.80 4.48
N TYR A 348 -26.52 -20.65 4.13
CA TYR A 348 -26.61 -21.55 2.96
C TYR A 348 -27.77 -22.56 3.03
N THR A 349 -28.55 -22.63 1.94
CA THR A 349 -29.42 -23.75 1.59
C THR A 349 -29.25 -24.05 0.11
N ASP A 350 -29.50 -25.29 -0.33
CA ASP A 350 -29.22 -25.71 -1.72
C ASP A 350 -30.04 -24.96 -2.78
N ASN A 351 -31.08 -24.22 -2.38
CA ASN A 351 -31.96 -23.44 -3.25
C ASN A 351 -31.73 -21.92 -3.16
N ASN A 352 -30.72 -21.43 -2.43
CA ASN A 352 -30.49 -19.99 -2.25
C ASN A 352 -29.01 -19.64 -2.09
N ILE A 353 -28.50 -18.76 -2.95
CA ILE A 353 -27.13 -18.22 -2.92
C ILE A 353 -27.06 -16.69 -2.73
N SER A 354 -28.19 -16.00 -2.54
CA SER A 354 -28.28 -14.52 -2.49
C SER A 354 -27.47 -13.84 -1.38
N PHE A 355 -27.04 -14.58 -0.36
CA PHE A 355 -26.12 -14.08 0.66
C PHE A 355 -24.67 -13.99 0.15
N ILE A 356 -24.31 -14.74 -0.90
CA ILE A 356 -23.01 -14.62 -1.57
C ILE A 356 -23.02 -13.34 -2.41
N GLU A 357 -24.11 -13.06 -3.15
CA GLU A 357 -24.33 -11.79 -3.85
C GLU A 357 -24.26 -10.58 -2.89
N GLU A 358 -24.89 -10.68 -1.71
CA GLU A 358 -24.82 -9.67 -0.63
C GLU A 358 -23.39 -9.44 -0.16
N TYR A 359 -22.64 -10.52 0.11
CA TYR A 359 -21.23 -10.48 0.50
C TYR A 359 -20.34 -9.86 -0.60
N GLU A 360 -20.50 -10.30 -1.85
CA GLU A 360 -19.73 -9.82 -3.01
C GLU A 360 -19.94 -8.32 -3.21
N LYS A 361 -21.19 -7.85 -3.14
CA LYS A 361 -21.54 -6.43 -3.27
C LYS A 361 -20.89 -5.56 -2.19
N GLU A 362 -20.77 -6.06 -0.95
CA GLU A 362 -20.00 -5.38 0.10
C GLU A 362 -18.48 -5.45 -0.11
N MET A 363 -17.96 -6.61 -0.53
CA MET A 363 -16.54 -6.84 -0.77
C MET A 363 -16.04 -5.96 -1.91
N LEU A 364 -16.69 -5.98 -3.07
CA LEU A 364 -16.33 -5.20 -4.25
C LEU A 364 -16.27 -3.70 -3.94
N LYS A 365 -17.25 -3.18 -3.19
CA LYS A 365 -17.29 -1.77 -2.79
C LYS A 365 -16.10 -1.37 -1.90
N ARG A 366 -15.74 -2.20 -0.92
CA ARG A 366 -14.57 -1.94 -0.04
C ARG A 366 -13.26 -2.14 -0.77
N THR A 367 -13.05 -3.30 -1.36
CA THR A 367 -11.77 -3.69 -1.96
C THR A 367 -11.39 -2.77 -3.11
N SER A 368 -12.36 -2.32 -3.92
CA SER A 368 -12.10 -1.32 -4.97
C SER A 368 -11.66 0.03 -4.39
N ALA A 369 -12.30 0.49 -3.31
CA ALA A 369 -11.92 1.75 -2.66
C ALA A 369 -10.54 1.67 -2.00
N ASP A 370 -10.20 0.54 -1.36
CA ASP A 370 -8.88 0.32 -0.77
C ASP A 370 -7.77 0.23 -1.84
N VAL A 371 -8.03 -0.44 -2.97
CA VAL A 371 -7.10 -0.49 -4.12
C VAL A 371 -6.85 0.90 -4.68
N LEU A 372 -7.91 1.66 -4.99
CA LEU A 372 -7.77 3.03 -5.51
C LEU A 372 -7.05 3.95 -4.52
N LYS A 373 -7.35 3.83 -3.22
CA LYS A 373 -6.67 4.58 -2.16
C LYS A 373 -5.20 4.20 -2.02
N SER A 374 -4.87 2.91 -2.10
CA SER A 374 -3.50 2.41 -2.10
C SER A 374 -2.71 2.96 -3.30
N ARG A 375 -3.27 2.85 -4.51
CA ARG A 375 -2.69 3.36 -5.75
C ARG A 375 -2.44 4.88 -5.67
N ALA A 376 -3.43 5.65 -5.22
CA ALA A 376 -3.31 7.10 -5.04
C ALA A 376 -2.25 7.48 -3.99
N ALA A 377 -2.16 6.74 -2.87
CA ALA A 377 -1.13 6.97 -1.85
C ALA A 377 0.28 6.62 -2.38
N THR A 378 0.42 5.55 -3.16
CA THR A 378 1.70 5.22 -3.80
C THR A 378 2.13 6.32 -4.77
N PHE A 379 1.27 6.74 -5.70
CA PHE A 379 1.56 7.87 -6.60
C PHE A 379 1.93 9.15 -5.83
N LYS A 380 1.16 9.57 -4.82
CA LYS A 380 1.48 10.75 -3.99
C LYS A 380 2.82 10.66 -3.25
N THR A 381 3.40 9.46 -3.08
CA THR A 381 4.77 9.27 -2.52
C THR A 381 5.82 8.85 -3.54
N SER A 382 5.48 8.88 -4.84
CA SER A 382 6.38 8.56 -5.95
C SER A 382 6.34 9.54 -7.11
N MET A 383 5.68 10.68 -6.94
CA MET A 383 5.86 11.85 -7.81
C MET A 383 7.10 12.64 -7.37
N PRO A 384 7.92 13.15 -8.30
CA PRO A 384 9.01 14.05 -7.96
C PRO A 384 8.53 15.34 -7.26
N LEU A 385 9.19 15.67 -6.15
CA LEU A 385 9.17 16.95 -5.45
C LEU A 385 10.18 17.92 -6.11
N GLY A 386 10.07 18.09 -7.42
CA GLY A 386 10.75 19.19 -8.11
C GLY A 386 10.15 20.55 -7.71
N PRO A 387 10.61 21.67 -8.30
CA PRO A 387 9.78 22.86 -8.33
C PRO A 387 8.49 22.50 -9.05
N PHE A 388 7.39 22.35 -8.30
CA PHE A 388 6.08 22.30 -8.91
C PHE A 388 5.96 23.57 -9.77
N GLY A 389 5.79 23.38 -11.08
CA GLY A 389 5.46 24.48 -11.99
C GLY A 389 4.07 25.04 -11.65
N PRO A 390 3.43 25.77 -12.57
CA PRO A 390 2.11 26.32 -12.31
C PRO A 390 1.16 25.27 -11.70
N THR A 391 0.59 25.58 -10.54
CA THR A 391 -0.30 24.70 -9.78
C THR A 391 -1.69 25.30 -9.71
N ILE A 392 -2.70 24.44 -9.61
CA ILE A 392 -4.07 24.82 -9.29
C ILE A 392 -4.52 24.01 -8.08
N TRP A 393 -5.01 24.66 -7.04
CA TRP A 393 -5.56 24.01 -5.85
C TRP A 393 -7.07 24.21 -5.77
N ILE A 394 -7.76 23.21 -5.21
CA ILE A 394 -9.21 23.20 -5.03
C ILE A 394 -9.50 22.71 -3.61
N ALA A 395 -10.23 23.51 -2.83
CA ALA A 395 -10.68 23.15 -1.48
C ALA A 395 -12.21 23.15 -1.39
N LYS A 396 -12.75 22.17 -0.67
CA LYS A 396 -14.19 22.04 -0.42
C LYS A 396 -14.56 22.63 0.93
N ILE A 397 -15.47 23.59 0.95
CA ILE A 397 -16.01 24.12 2.22
C ILE A 397 -16.96 23.09 2.83
N LYS A 398 -16.72 22.73 4.09
CA LYS A 398 -17.49 21.73 4.83
C LYS A 398 -18.94 22.18 5.00
N ASN A 399 -19.87 21.22 4.87
CA ASN A 399 -21.33 21.45 4.89
C ASN A 399 -21.82 22.41 3.79
N SER A 400 -21.06 22.63 2.71
CA SER A 400 -21.40 23.54 1.62
C SER A 400 -21.32 22.85 0.24
N THR A 401 -21.99 23.46 -0.75
CA THR A 401 -21.78 23.18 -2.17
C THR A 401 -20.68 24.05 -2.78
N LYS A 402 -20.21 25.09 -2.07
CA LYS A 402 -19.16 25.98 -2.57
C LYS A 402 -17.80 25.28 -2.58
N LEU A 403 -17.16 25.27 -3.74
CA LEU A 403 -15.72 25.05 -3.88
C LEU A 403 -15.01 26.40 -3.97
N ILE A 404 -13.78 26.44 -3.49
CA ILE A 404 -12.84 27.55 -3.63
C ILE A 404 -11.53 27.01 -4.19
N GLY A 405 -10.69 27.88 -4.74
CA GLY A 405 -9.39 27.47 -5.25
C GLY A 405 -8.52 28.65 -5.67
N GLY A 406 -7.33 28.33 -6.13
CA GLY A 406 -6.38 29.30 -6.66
C GLY A 406 -5.38 28.68 -7.62
N TYR A 407 -4.91 29.49 -8.55
CA TYR A 407 -3.82 29.17 -9.47
C TYR A 407 -2.57 29.95 -9.07
N ASN A 408 -1.50 29.22 -8.79
CA ASN A 408 -0.18 29.77 -8.47
C ASN A 408 0.79 29.41 -9.63
N PRO A 409 1.35 30.38 -10.36
CA PRO A 409 2.30 30.11 -11.45
C PRO A 409 3.72 29.74 -10.98
N LEU A 410 4.01 29.86 -9.67
CA LEU A 410 5.31 29.66 -9.03
C LEU A 410 5.38 28.33 -8.25
N ASP A 411 6.58 27.96 -7.81
CA ASP A 411 6.79 26.88 -6.84
C ASP A 411 6.43 27.30 -5.40
N TRP A 412 6.32 26.32 -4.49
CA TRP A 412 5.91 26.51 -3.09
C TRP A 412 7.07 26.53 -2.07
N ASN A 413 8.33 26.65 -2.50
CA ASN A 413 9.49 26.58 -1.60
C ASN A 413 9.75 27.88 -0.82
N GLY A 414 10.28 27.77 0.40
CA GLY A 414 10.74 28.90 1.22
C GLY A 414 9.85 29.21 2.43
N ASP A 415 10.20 30.28 3.14
CA ASP A 415 9.47 30.81 4.31
C ASP A 415 9.25 32.33 4.11
N CYS A 416 8.53 32.69 3.05
CA CYS A 416 8.42 34.06 2.53
C CYS A 416 7.22 34.25 1.60
N TRP A 417 6.86 35.52 1.36
CA TRP A 417 5.99 35.92 0.24
C TRP A 417 6.73 35.81 -1.10
N LYS A 418 5.99 35.56 -2.18
CA LYS A 418 6.49 35.55 -3.55
C LYS A 418 5.61 36.41 -4.45
N SER A 419 6.27 37.17 -5.32
CA SER A 419 5.64 38.15 -6.21
C SER A 419 5.25 37.56 -7.56
N THR A 420 4.00 37.78 -8.01
CA THR A 420 3.56 37.45 -9.38
C THR A 420 2.22 38.12 -9.74
N ARG A 421 2.01 38.39 -11.04
CA ARG A 421 0.74 38.92 -11.60
C ARG A 421 -0.16 37.85 -12.22
N ASP A 422 0.38 36.66 -12.50
CA ASP A 422 -0.35 35.61 -13.22
C ASP A 422 -1.19 34.72 -12.28
N SER A 423 -1.18 34.99 -10.97
CA SER A 423 -1.99 34.28 -9.97
C SER A 423 -3.43 34.77 -9.90
N PHE A 424 -4.36 33.85 -9.66
CA PHE A 424 -5.77 34.18 -9.44
C PHE A 424 -6.44 33.20 -8.47
N LEU A 425 -7.42 33.69 -7.72
CA LEU A 425 -8.32 32.91 -6.87
C LEU A 425 -9.65 32.69 -7.59
N PHE A 426 -10.38 31.64 -7.22
CA PHE A 426 -11.71 31.36 -7.77
C PHE A 426 -12.66 30.72 -6.76
N SER A 427 -13.96 30.82 -7.02
CA SER A 427 -14.98 30.01 -6.34
C SER A 427 -16.14 29.61 -7.25
N PHE A 428 -16.68 28.42 -6.99
CA PHE A 428 -17.86 27.87 -7.65
C PHE A 428 -18.99 27.76 -6.61
N ALA A 429 -20.16 28.35 -6.85
CA ALA A 429 -21.27 28.33 -5.89
C ALA A 429 -21.86 26.92 -5.63
N ASP A 430 -21.91 26.08 -6.66
CA ASP A 430 -22.24 24.66 -6.56
C ASP A 430 -21.35 23.82 -7.48
N TRP A 431 -20.58 22.90 -6.89
CA TRP A 431 -19.73 21.96 -7.64
C TRP A 431 -20.50 21.01 -8.56
N LYS A 432 -21.81 20.83 -8.33
CA LYS A 432 -22.67 20.01 -9.20
C LYS A 432 -23.18 20.77 -10.43
N ASN A 433 -23.06 22.11 -10.46
CA ASN A 433 -23.60 22.95 -11.51
C ASN A 433 -22.71 24.18 -11.75
N ILE A 434 -21.50 23.91 -12.25
CA ILE A 434 -20.51 24.94 -12.59
C ILE A 434 -20.96 25.66 -13.87
N SER A 435 -21.10 26.99 -13.81
CA SER A 435 -21.35 27.83 -14.97
C SER A 435 -20.56 29.13 -14.90
N ASN A 436 -20.33 29.78 -16.05
CA ASN A 436 -19.62 31.06 -16.11
C ASN A 436 -20.38 32.20 -15.41
N THR A 437 -21.67 32.03 -15.10
CA THR A 437 -22.50 33.01 -14.37
C THR A 437 -22.54 32.78 -12.86
N THR A 438 -22.14 31.61 -12.37
CA THR A 438 -22.04 31.27 -10.94
C THR A 438 -20.60 31.08 -10.45
N THR A 439 -19.63 31.11 -11.37
CA THR A 439 -18.20 31.13 -11.08
C THR A 439 -17.76 32.56 -10.78
N LYS A 440 -16.94 32.75 -9.75
CA LYS A 440 -16.24 34.01 -9.48
C LYS A 440 -14.74 33.79 -9.63
N LEU A 441 -14.08 34.69 -10.35
CA LEU A 441 -12.63 34.80 -10.45
C LEU A 441 -12.19 36.08 -9.74
N SER A 442 -11.02 36.06 -9.14
CA SER A 442 -10.38 37.22 -8.54
C SER A 442 -8.90 37.19 -8.88
N TYR A 443 -8.39 38.24 -9.50
CA TYR A 443 -6.99 38.38 -9.87
C TYR A 443 -6.24 39.13 -8.76
N ILE A 444 -4.92 38.94 -8.73
CA ILE A 444 -4.05 39.61 -7.75
C ILE A 444 -3.99 41.12 -8.03
N ASP A 445 -4.33 41.91 -7.01
CA ASP A 445 -4.33 43.38 -7.08
C ASP A 445 -2.98 43.98 -6.60
N ASP A 446 -2.26 43.28 -5.70
CA ASP A 446 -0.89 43.62 -5.25
C ASP A 446 0.04 42.40 -5.40
N GLU A 447 0.89 42.42 -6.42
CA GLU A 447 1.67 41.27 -6.88
C GLU A 447 2.59 40.67 -5.80
N ASP A 448 3.15 41.49 -4.90
CA ASP A 448 4.14 41.05 -3.90
C ASP A 448 3.53 40.13 -2.82
N TYR A 449 2.20 40.12 -2.69
CA TYR A 449 1.45 39.26 -1.76
C TYR A 449 0.64 38.16 -2.47
N ALA A 450 1.01 37.81 -3.71
CA ALA A 450 0.34 36.76 -4.48
C ALA A 450 0.29 35.40 -3.78
N VAL A 451 1.42 34.96 -3.20
CA VAL A 451 1.63 33.60 -2.64
C VAL A 451 2.48 33.68 -1.38
N TYR A 452 2.11 32.98 -0.32
CA TYR A 452 2.95 32.80 0.87
C TYR A 452 3.41 31.35 0.99
N CYS A 453 4.72 31.14 0.99
CA CYS A 453 5.34 29.84 1.21
C CYS A 453 5.82 29.76 2.66
N SER A 454 5.36 28.77 3.44
CA SER A 454 5.84 28.51 4.81
C SER A 454 5.34 27.16 5.33
N ASN A 455 6.17 26.46 6.10
CA ASN A 455 5.89 25.11 6.64
C ASN A 455 4.71 25.02 7.64
N ASN A 456 4.05 26.14 7.97
CA ASN A 456 2.90 26.17 8.89
C ASN A 456 1.54 26.24 8.17
N PHE A 457 1.55 26.32 6.84
CA PHE A 457 0.37 26.58 6.01
C PHE A 457 0.27 25.58 4.84
N GLY A 458 -0.93 25.50 4.25
CA GLY A 458 -1.21 24.83 2.99
C GLY A 458 -1.03 25.80 1.80
N PRO A 459 -1.93 25.81 0.79
CA PRO A 459 -1.76 26.60 -0.42
C PRO A 459 -2.12 28.08 -0.23
N GLN A 460 -1.35 28.80 0.60
CA GLN A 460 -1.66 30.18 0.99
C GLN A 460 -1.41 31.20 -0.14
N MET A 461 -2.42 32.03 -0.40
CA MET A 461 -2.40 33.08 -1.42
C MET A 461 -3.14 34.33 -0.91
N GLY A 462 -2.45 35.48 -0.88
CA GLY A 462 -2.95 36.79 -0.43
C GLY A 462 -3.90 36.76 0.76
N ASP A 463 -5.17 37.09 0.49
CA ASP A 463 -6.23 37.26 1.50
C ASP A 463 -6.61 35.96 2.24
N PHE A 464 -6.18 34.78 1.79
CA PHE A 464 -6.38 33.54 2.54
C PHE A 464 -5.29 33.32 3.60
N THR A 465 -5.67 32.78 4.75
CA THR A 465 -4.75 32.21 5.74
C THR A 465 -5.03 30.70 5.85
N CYS A 466 -4.42 29.95 4.92
CA CYS A 466 -4.57 28.51 4.78
C CYS A 466 -3.77 27.72 5.83
N LYS A 467 -4.15 27.78 7.11
CA LYS A 467 -3.47 27.00 8.18
C LYS A 467 -3.49 25.49 7.87
N ILE A 468 -2.50 24.73 8.37
CA ILE A 468 -2.47 23.25 8.22
C ILE A 468 -3.69 22.57 8.87
N VAL A 469 -4.28 23.17 9.91
CA VAL A 469 -5.59 22.75 10.43
C VAL A 469 -6.72 23.19 9.50
N ASN A 470 -7.76 22.36 9.36
CA ASN A 470 -8.91 22.60 8.46
C ASN A 470 -9.67 23.93 8.65
N ASN A 471 -9.37 24.75 9.65
CA ASN A 471 -9.97 26.07 9.81
C ASN A 471 -9.07 27.13 9.16
N TRP A 472 -9.53 27.68 8.04
CA TRP A 472 -8.85 28.75 7.31
C TRP A 472 -9.61 30.07 7.51
N GLU A 473 -8.89 31.18 7.47
CA GLU A 473 -9.50 32.51 7.37
C GLU A 473 -9.42 33.06 5.93
N TYR A 474 -10.37 33.93 5.57
CA TYR A 474 -10.38 34.68 4.31
C TYR A 474 -10.70 36.15 4.60
N TYR A 475 -9.71 37.02 4.40
CA TYR A 475 -9.75 38.43 4.80
C TYR A 475 -10.20 39.39 3.67
N GLY A 476 -10.63 38.88 2.52
CA GLY A 476 -10.96 39.71 1.36
C GLY A 476 -12.24 40.55 1.54
N PRO A 477 -12.35 41.74 0.91
CA PRO A 477 -11.40 42.36 -0.02
C PRO A 477 -10.55 43.44 0.69
N SER A 478 -9.78 43.07 1.71
CA SER A 478 -9.10 44.07 2.54
C SER A 478 -7.81 44.61 1.94
N TYR A 479 -6.99 43.77 1.26
CA TYR A 479 -5.67 44.20 0.78
C TYR A 479 -5.23 43.67 -0.59
N TYR A 480 -5.36 42.37 -0.92
CA TYR A 480 -4.59 41.78 -2.03
C TYR A 480 -5.43 41.17 -3.16
N TYR A 481 -6.67 40.76 -2.91
CA TYR A 481 -7.55 40.19 -3.94
C TYR A 481 -8.97 40.76 -3.86
N THR A 482 -9.59 40.98 -5.01
CA THR A 482 -11.02 41.28 -5.14
C THR A 482 -11.92 40.18 -4.49
N SER A 483 -13.05 40.55 -3.88
CA SER A 483 -13.85 39.62 -3.05
C SER A 483 -14.51 38.48 -3.85
N LEU A 484 -14.39 37.25 -3.32
CA LEU A 484 -15.09 36.06 -3.83
C LEU A 484 -16.39 35.72 -3.08
N GLU A 485 -16.87 36.59 -2.18
CA GLU A 485 -18.01 36.34 -1.27
C GLU A 485 -17.88 35.00 -0.53
N ILE A 486 -16.75 34.84 0.16
CA ILE A 486 -16.45 33.70 1.03
C ILE A 486 -16.57 34.20 2.49
N PRO A 487 -17.13 33.42 3.44
CA PRO A 487 -17.14 33.81 4.84
C PRO A 487 -15.73 33.99 5.41
N GLU A 488 -15.56 34.92 6.35
CA GLU A 488 -14.25 35.24 6.96
C GLU A 488 -13.59 34.02 7.63
N GLN A 489 -14.38 33.12 8.20
CA GLN A 489 -13.92 31.84 8.76
C GLN A 489 -14.60 30.68 8.04
N ILE A 490 -13.79 29.75 7.53
CA ILE A 490 -14.26 28.55 6.83
C ILE A 490 -13.59 27.29 7.38
N THR A 491 -14.38 26.22 7.57
CA THR A 491 -13.82 24.89 7.77
C THR A 491 -13.78 24.17 6.43
N ILE A 492 -12.59 23.73 6.01
CA ILE A 492 -12.37 22.89 4.85
C ILE A 492 -12.70 21.43 5.18
N GLU A 493 -13.40 20.75 4.28
CA GLU A 493 -13.68 19.31 4.38
C GLU A 493 -12.49 18.50 3.87
N ASP A 494 -11.97 18.87 2.69
CA ASP A 494 -10.78 18.32 2.05
C ASP A 494 -10.23 19.33 1.02
N TYR A 495 -8.96 19.21 0.62
CA TYR A 495 -8.38 19.99 -0.47
C TYR A 495 -7.32 19.19 -1.25
N GLU A 496 -7.22 19.45 -2.55
CA GLU A 496 -6.18 18.88 -3.41
C GLU A 496 -5.44 19.96 -4.20
N VAL A 497 -4.18 19.68 -4.53
CA VAL A 497 -3.29 20.54 -5.33
C VAL A 497 -2.85 19.76 -6.56
N PHE A 498 -3.02 20.34 -7.74
CA PHE A 498 -2.74 19.73 -9.04
C PHE A 498 -1.65 20.54 -9.77
N GLN A 499 -0.73 19.85 -10.43
CA GLN A 499 0.22 20.48 -11.35
C GLN A 499 -0.45 20.74 -12.71
N VAL A 500 -0.33 21.97 -13.21
CA VAL A 500 -0.81 22.38 -14.54
C VAL A 500 0.31 22.12 -15.56
N ILE A 501 0.12 21.09 -16.37
CA ILE A 501 1.07 20.71 -17.43
C ILE A 501 0.66 21.40 -18.73
N LYS A 502 1.56 22.23 -19.27
CA LYS A 502 1.40 22.82 -20.61
C LYS A 502 1.61 21.74 -21.68
N LYS A 503 0.68 21.65 -22.63
CA LYS A 503 0.78 20.85 -23.85
C LYS A 503 1.24 21.70 -25.04
#